data_AF-E6KT94-F1
#
_entry.id   AF-E6KT94-F1
#
_cell.length_a   1.000
_cell.length_b   1.000
_cell.length_c   1.000
_cell.angle_alpha   90.00
_cell.angle_beta   90.00
_cell.angle_gamma   90.00
#
_symmetry.space_group_name_H-M   'P 1'
#
loop_
_entity.id
_entity.type
_entity.pdbx_description
1 polymer ?
#
loop_
_entity_poly.entity_id
_entity_poly.type
_entity_poly.pdbx_seq_one_letter_code
_entity_poly.pdbx_strand_id
1 'polypeptide(L)'
;MNEELAAYITRLCELSGHTTWIEDDSIRIEPGEDFIYDAFTMVEEYYAYGTIDKYSFSGERFGTASFEIFKKFAVMHFAADIRTAHQLPPLTLPPVTDIHPSFSIEFLEPIAYLLTSKASPIPTTYTNVSPAALLSLSYLMGTSSDDLLSLVLEPSGTGYAALYQQS
;
A
#
# COMPACT_ATOMS: atom_id res chain seq x y z
N MET A 1 -4.89 11.19 -16.03
CA MET A 1 -3.83 10.67 -15.14
C MET A 1 -3.50 11.67 -14.04
N ASN A 2 -3.41 11.22 -12.79
CA ASN A 2 -2.88 12.02 -11.67
C ASN A 2 -1.34 12.01 -11.70
N GLU A 3 -0.72 13.16 -11.97
CA GLU A 3 0.74 13.28 -12.13
C GLU A 3 1.52 12.99 -10.83
N GLU A 4 0.96 13.37 -9.68
CA GLU A 4 1.59 13.17 -8.37
C GLU A 4 1.64 11.67 -8.02
N LEU A 5 0.54 10.95 -8.28
CA LEU A 5 0.47 9.51 -8.16
C LEU A 5 1.49 8.82 -9.10
N ALA A 6 1.52 9.24 -10.37
CA ALA A 6 2.44 8.67 -11.36
C ALA A 6 3.90 8.86 -10.97
N ALA A 7 4.28 10.06 -10.53
CA ALA A 7 5.62 10.35 -10.05
C ALA A 7 5.98 9.50 -8.82
N TYR A 8 5.05 9.37 -7.87
CA TYR A 8 5.30 8.62 -6.64
C TYR A 8 5.49 7.12 -6.89
N ILE A 9 4.59 6.48 -7.65
CA ILE A 9 4.71 5.05 -7.96
C ILE A 9 5.94 4.79 -8.84
N THR A 10 6.26 5.67 -9.78
CA THR A 10 7.49 5.57 -10.58
C THR A 10 8.73 5.56 -9.68
N ARG A 11 8.80 6.46 -8.69
CA ARG A 11 9.89 6.48 -7.71
C ARG A 11 9.99 5.17 -6.93
N LEU A 12 8.87 4.60 -6.49
CA LEU A 12 8.89 3.32 -5.77
C LEU A 12 9.36 2.17 -6.65
N CYS A 13 8.99 2.16 -7.93
CA CYS A 13 9.44 1.18 -8.91
C CYS A 13 10.94 1.27 -9.20
N GLU A 14 11.47 2.49 -9.35
CA GLU A 14 12.91 2.74 -9.50
C GLU A 14 13.70 2.19 -8.31
N LEU A 15 13.19 2.37 -7.09
CA LEU A 15 13.81 1.85 -5.86
C LEU A 15 13.70 0.33 -5.71
N SER A 16 12.69 -0.29 -6.30
CA SER A 16 12.46 -1.75 -6.23
C SER A 16 12.98 -2.52 -7.44
N GLY A 17 13.49 -1.81 -8.46
CA GLY A 17 13.94 -2.43 -9.70
C GLY A 17 12.80 -2.93 -10.60
N HIS A 18 11.57 -2.47 -10.36
CA HIS A 18 10.44 -2.76 -11.24
C HIS A 18 10.43 -1.82 -12.44
N THR A 19 9.95 -2.34 -13.57
CA THR A 19 9.66 -1.52 -14.75
C THR A 19 8.22 -1.02 -14.68
N THR A 20 8.02 0.26 -14.99
CA THR A 20 6.70 0.90 -15.03
C THR A 20 6.25 1.17 -16.46
N TRP A 21 4.96 0.95 -16.72
CA TRP A 21 4.26 1.45 -17.89
C TRP A 21 3.15 2.38 -17.46
N ILE A 22 3.09 3.55 -18.07
CA ILE A 22 2.03 4.52 -17.85
C ILE A 22 1.12 4.45 -19.08
N GLU A 23 -0.10 3.95 -18.90
CA GLU A 23 -1.11 3.85 -19.96
C GLU A 23 -2.42 4.49 -19.50
N ASP A 24 -2.92 5.43 -20.31
CA ASP A 24 -4.14 6.21 -20.09
C ASP A 24 -4.22 6.86 -18.70
N ASP A 25 -4.88 6.18 -17.76
CA ASP A 25 -5.13 6.61 -16.38
C ASP A 25 -4.57 5.62 -15.32
N SER A 26 -3.74 4.66 -15.73
CA SER A 26 -3.15 3.64 -14.83
C SER A 26 -1.64 3.50 -14.98
N ILE A 27 -0.97 3.19 -13.86
CA ILE A 27 0.44 2.81 -13.81
C ILE A 27 0.49 1.30 -13.61
N ARG A 28 1.15 0.58 -14.52
CA ARG A 28 1.29 -0.89 -14.53
C ARG A 28 2.71 -1.33 -14.22
N ILE A 29 2.85 -2.46 -13.57
CA ILE A 29 4.13 -2.96 -13.04
C ILE A 29 4.36 -4.44 -13.39
N GLU A 30 5.57 -4.78 -13.85
CA GLU A 30 6.05 -6.13 -14.16
C GLU A 30 6.68 -6.79 -12.92
N PRO A 31 6.77 -8.13 -12.86
CA PRO A 31 6.30 -9.10 -13.85
C PRO A 31 4.94 -9.64 -13.43
N GLY A 32 3.91 -9.26 -14.16
CA GLY A 32 2.68 -10.03 -14.13
C GLY A 32 2.91 -11.41 -14.71
N GLU A 33 2.66 -12.49 -13.97
CA GLU A 33 2.45 -13.80 -14.60
C GLU A 33 1.23 -13.70 -15.53
N ASP A 34 1.31 -14.33 -16.70
CA ASP A 34 0.21 -14.38 -17.67
C ASP A 34 -0.36 -13.02 -18.12
N PHE A 35 0.45 -11.96 -18.10
CA PHE A 35 0.08 -10.58 -18.47
C PHE A 35 -0.91 -9.93 -17.48
N ILE A 36 -0.88 -10.34 -16.20
CA ILE A 36 -1.66 -9.72 -15.11
C ILE A 36 -0.78 -8.74 -14.35
N TYR A 37 -0.97 -7.45 -14.56
CA TYR A 37 -0.12 -6.40 -13.98
C TYR A 37 -0.70 -5.87 -12.68
N ASP A 38 0.15 -5.62 -11.69
CA ASP A 38 -0.23 -4.74 -10.59
C ASP A 38 -0.43 -3.33 -11.14
N ALA A 39 -1.54 -2.71 -10.73
CA ALA A 39 -2.01 -1.46 -11.31
C ALA A 39 -2.40 -0.45 -10.22
N PHE A 40 -1.93 0.78 -10.42
CA PHE A 40 -2.18 1.91 -9.55
C PHE A 40 -2.89 2.99 -10.35
N THR A 41 -3.99 3.51 -9.85
CA THR A 41 -4.82 4.49 -10.56
C THR A 41 -5.55 5.42 -9.59
N MET A 42 -6.16 6.46 -10.14
CA MET A 42 -7.11 7.31 -9.44
C MET A 42 -8.44 7.24 -10.19
N VAL A 43 -9.49 6.81 -9.52
CA VAL A 43 -10.85 6.73 -10.04
C VAL A 43 -11.72 7.71 -9.27
N GLU A 44 -12.26 8.70 -9.96
CA GLU A 44 -13.01 9.80 -9.35
C GLU A 44 -12.24 10.46 -8.19
N GLU A 45 -12.66 10.24 -6.94
CA GLU A 45 -12.05 10.81 -5.74
C GLU A 45 -11.19 9.80 -4.95
N TYR A 46 -10.95 8.60 -5.51
CA TYR A 46 -10.26 7.49 -4.83
C TYR A 46 -8.95 7.12 -5.52
N TYR A 47 -7.93 6.86 -4.72
CA TYR A 47 -6.72 6.18 -5.14
C TYR A 47 -6.91 4.68 -4.98
N ALA A 48 -6.64 3.93 -6.04
CA ALA A 48 -6.93 2.51 -6.12
C ALA A 48 -5.68 1.72 -6.54
N TYR A 49 -5.52 0.57 -5.89
CA TYR A 49 -4.58 -0.48 -6.26
C TYR A 49 -5.36 -1.73 -6.61
N GLY A 50 -5.00 -2.38 -7.71
CA GLY A 50 -5.65 -3.61 -8.17
C GLY A 50 -4.78 -4.33 -9.18
N THR A 51 -5.40 -5.22 -9.95
CA THR A 51 -4.74 -5.96 -11.03
C THR A 51 -5.39 -5.66 -12.36
N ILE A 52 -4.61 -5.47 -13.42
CA ILE A 52 -5.11 -5.38 -14.80
C ILE A 52 -4.79 -6.70 -15.49
N ASP A 53 -5.83 -7.38 -15.99
CA ASP A 53 -5.65 -8.48 -16.94
C ASP A 53 -5.62 -7.94 -18.39
N LYS A 54 -5.35 -8.81 -19.37
CA LYS A 54 -5.25 -8.47 -20.80
C LYS A 54 -6.41 -7.64 -21.38
N TYR A 55 -7.57 -7.59 -20.73
CA TYR A 55 -8.78 -6.98 -21.26
C TYR A 55 -9.44 -5.95 -20.34
N SER A 56 -9.15 -5.92 -19.02
CA SER A 56 -9.75 -4.94 -18.10
C SER A 56 -9.05 -4.82 -16.73
N PHE A 57 -9.26 -3.69 -16.05
CA PHE A 57 -8.96 -3.54 -14.63
C PHE A 57 -9.85 -4.49 -13.82
N SER A 58 -9.28 -5.62 -13.39
CA SER A 58 -9.99 -6.63 -12.62
C SER A 58 -9.66 -6.47 -11.13
N GLY A 59 -10.65 -5.99 -10.38
CA GLY A 59 -10.66 -5.99 -8.92
C GLY A 59 -9.73 -4.98 -8.27
N GLU A 60 -10.29 -3.83 -7.89
CA GLU A 60 -9.67 -2.95 -6.90
C GLU A 60 -9.43 -3.75 -5.62
N ARG A 61 -8.17 -3.99 -5.26
CA ARG A 61 -7.79 -4.74 -4.05
C ARG A 61 -7.68 -3.84 -2.83
N PHE A 62 -7.37 -2.57 -3.05
CA PHE A 62 -7.26 -1.55 -2.02
C PHE A 62 -7.68 -0.18 -2.57
N GLY A 63 -8.44 0.58 -1.79
CA GLY A 63 -8.93 1.89 -2.17
C GLY A 63 -8.89 2.87 -1.00
N THR A 64 -8.56 4.13 -1.27
CA THR A 64 -8.69 5.19 -0.26
C THR A 64 -8.92 6.57 -0.86
N ALA A 65 -9.71 7.38 -0.16
CA ALA A 65 -9.93 8.79 -0.50
C ALA A 65 -8.76 9.70 -0.09
N SER A 66 -7.67 9.16 0.45
CA SER A 66 -6.50 9.92 0.89
C SER A 66 -5.23 9.50 0.18
N PHE A 67 -4.60 10.44 -0.51
CA PHE A 67 -3.32 10.16 -1.16
C PHE A 67 -2.23 9.79 -0.14
N GLU A 68 -2.22 10.41 1.03
CA GLU A 68 -1.25 10.09 2.07
C GLU A 68 -1.41 8.64 2.57
N ILE A 69 -2.64 8.18 2.82
CA ILE A 69 -2.89 6.79 3.21
C ILE A 69 -2.50 5.84 2.07
N PHE A 70 -2.79 6.21 0.81
CA PHE A 70 -2.41 5.42 -0.35
C PHE A 70 -0.90 5.27 -0.48
N LYS A 71 -0.14 6.35 -0.27
CA LYS A 71 1.32 6.30 -0.26
C LYS A 71 1.86 5.36 0.82
N LYS A 72 1.28 5.34 2.02
CA LYS A 72 1.66 4.39 3.09
C LYS A 72 1.42 2.94 2.69
N PHE A 73 0.26 2.67 2.08
CA PHE A 73 -0.04 1.36 1.52
C PHE A 73 0.97 0.98 0.43
N ALA A 74 1.28 1.88 -0.50
CA ALA A 74 2.26 1.63 -1.55
C ALA A 74 3.64 1.33 -0.97
N VAL A 75 4.16 2.14 -0.03
CA VAL A 75 5.44 1.86 0.63
C VAL A 75 5.45 0.48 1.30
N MET A 76 4.37 0.13 2.01
CA MET A 76 4.21 -1.20 2.62
C MET A 76 4.22 -2.32 1.56
N HIS A 77 3.58 -2.10 0.42
CA HIS A 77 3.51 -3.05 -0.70
C HIS A 77 4.88 -3.29 -1.36
N PHE A 78 5.65 -2.23 -1.64
CA PHE A 78 6.97 -2.34 -2.27
C PHE A 78 8.12 -2.65 -1.30
N ALA A 79 7.88 -2.68 0.01
CA ALA A 79 8.96 -2.72 1.00
C ALA A 79 9.93 -3.91 0.82
N ALA A 80 9.39 -5.09 0.49
CA ALA A 80 10.20 -6.28 0.28
C ALA A 80 11.10 -6.17 -0.97
N ASP A 81 10.54 -5.68 -2.07
CA ASP A 81 11.24 -5.55 -3.34
C ASP A 81 12.29 -4.45 -3.31
N ILE A 82 11.97 -3.30 -2.69
CA ILE A 82 12.94 -2.22 -2.43
C ILE A 82 14.14 -2.79 -1.66
N ARG A 83 13.90 -3.50 -0.56
CA ARG A 83 15.01 -4.04 0.24
C ARG A 83 15.82 -5.07 -0.53
N THR A 84 15.16 -5.90 -1.33
CA THR A 84 15.82 -6.87 -2.19
C THR A 84 16.72 -6.19 -3.23
N ALA A 85 16.21 -5.18 -3.94
CA ALA A 85 16.94 -4.41 -4.94
C ALA A 85 18.16 -3.67 -4.34
N HIS A 86 18.03 -3.20 -3.10
CA HIS A 86 19.10 -2.54 -2.36
C HIS A 86 20.02 -3.49 -1.56
N GLN A 87 19.85 -4.82 -1.71
CA GLN A 87 20.63 -5.85 -0.99
C GLN A 87 20.57 -5.70 0.54
N LEU A 88 19.45 -5.21 1.06
CA LEU A 88 19.19 -5.07 2.48
C LEU A 88 18.57 -6.36 3.05
N PRO A 89 18.83 -6.70 4.32
CA PRO A 89 18.19 -7.85 4.96
C PRO A 89 16.66 -7.72 4.95
N PRO A 90 15.86 -8.79 4.84
CA PRO A 90 14.40 -8.70 4.93
C PRO A 90 13.91 -8.06 6.25
N LEU A 91 12.78 -7.36 6.21
CA LEU A 91 12.16 -6.81 7.42
C LEU A 91 11.65 -7.96 8.30
N THR A 92 12.09 -7.97 9.56
CA THR A 92 11.60 -8.92 10.56
C THR A 92 10.48 -8.26 11.35
N LEU A 93 9.25 -8.39 10.85
CA LEU A 93 8.08 -7.80 11.49
C LEU A 93 7.56 -8.71 12.62
N PRO A 94 7.11 -8.16 13.76
CA PRO A 94 6.37 -8.95 14.73
C PRO A 94 5.06 -9.45 14.09
N PRO A 95 4.48 -10.56 14.57
CA PRO A 95 3.19 -11.04 14.11
C PRO A 95 2.10 -9.97 14.33
N VAL A 96 1.49 -9.48 13.25
CA VAL A 96 0.37 -8.53 13.31
C VAL A 96 -0.93 -9.33 13.26
N THR A 97 -1.37 -9.80 14.42
CA THR A 97 -2.61 -10.59 14.55
C THR A 97 -3.82 -9.73 14.90
N ASP A 98 -3.58 -8.60 15.53
CA ASP A 98 -4.61 -7.70 16.04
C ASP A 98 -4.48 -6.32 15.40
N ILE A 99 -5.58 -5.57 15.38
CA ILE A 99 -5.61 -4.21 14.88
C ILE A 99 -5.02 -3.25 15.93
N HIS A 100 -4.35 -2.19 15.47
CA HIS A 100 -3.89 -1.13 16.37
C HIS A 100 -5.05 -0.58 17.23
N PRO A 101 -4.89 -0.39 18.56
CA PRO A 101 -6.00 -0.10 19.48
C PRO A 101 -6.86 1.11 19.11
N SER A 102 -6.27 2.13 18.49
CA SER A 102 -6.97 3.34 18.01
C SER A 102 -7.90 3.13 16.81
N PHE A 103 -7.89 1.95 16.18
CA PHE A 103 -8.65 1.67 14.96
C PHE A 103 -9.59 0.47 15.14
N SER A 104 -10.53 0.37 14.21
CA SER A 104 -11.45 -0.76 14.02
C SER A 104 -11.46 -1.14 12.53
N ILE A 105 -11.76 -2.41 12.23
CA ILE A 105 -12.10 -2.86 10.88
C ILE A 105 -13.57 -3.25 10.88
N GLU A 106 -14.32 -2.66 9.96
CA GLU A 106 -15.74 -2.94 9.75
C GLU A 106 -15.91 -3.73 8.45
N PHE A 107 -16.71 -4.79 8.49
CA PHE A 107 -17.09 -5.50 7.27
C PHE A 107 -18.30 -4.79 6.63
N LEU A 108 -18.14 -4.36 5.39
CA LEU A 108 -19.17 -3.77 4.56
C LEU A 108 -19.59 -4.77 3.48
N GLU A 109 -20.83 -5.23 3.58
CA GLU A 109 -21.41 -6.15 2.60
C GLU A 109 -21.35 -5.54 1.18
N PRO A 110 -21.04 -6.35 0.15
CA PRO A 110 -20.92 -7.82 0.20
C PRO A 110 -19.47 -8.33 0.39
N ILE A 111 -18.44 -7.51 0.16
CA ILE A 111 -17.05 -7.99 0.05
C ILE A 111 -15.97 -7.02 0.56
N ALA A 112 -16.32 -5.91 1.21
CA ALA A 112 -15.34 -4.89 1.58
C ALA A 112 -15.05 -4.88 3.09
N TYR A 113 -13.82 -4.57 3.44
CA TYR A 113 -13.41 -4.23 4.81
C TYR A 113 -13.01 -2.77 4.85
N LEU A 114 -13.53 -2.00 5.80
CA LEU A 114 -13.26 -0.58 5.99
C LEU A 114 -12.41 -0.38 7.24
N LEU A 115 -11.34 0.40 7.14
CA LEU A 115 -10.57 0.85 8.29
C LEU A 115 -11.24 2.11 8.85
N THR A 116 -11.60 2.09 10.13
CA THR A 116 -12.17 3.23 10.86
C THR A 116 -11.31 3.56 12.08
N SER A 117 -11.32 4.82 12.50
CA SER A 117 -10.60 5.28 13.69
C SER A 117 -11.57 5.54 14.83
N LYS A 118 -11.20 5.11 16.03
CA LYS A 118 -12.02 5.23 17.26
C LYS A 118 -11.95 6.63 17.87
N ALA A 119 -10.92 7.41 17.54
CA ALA A 119 -10.69 8.73 18.13
C ALA A 119 -11.17 9.88 17.23
N SER A 120 -11.05 9.73 15.91
CA SER A 120 -11.41 10.77 14.93
C SER A 120 -11.67 10.14 13.57
N PRO A 121 -12.63 10.66 12.76
CA PRO A 121 -12.85 10.16 11.42
C PRO A 121 -11.57 10.20 10.58
N ILE A 122 -11.31 9.12 9.83
CA ILE A 122 -10.27 9.07 8.80
C ILE A 122 -10.93 9.01 7.42
N PRO A 123 -10.23 9.44 6.35
CA PRO A 123 -10.70 9.24 5.00
C PRO A 123 -11.01 7.76 4.72
N THR A 124 -12.07 7.52 3.95
CA THR A 124 -12.52 6.18 3.55
C THR A 124 -11.35 5.37 3.02
N THR A 125 -11.10 4.21 3.63
CA THR A 125 -9.97 3.34 3.31
C THR A 125 -10.41 1.88 3.43
N TYR A 126 -10.33 1.12 2.34
CA TYR A 126 -10.89 -0.21 2.27
C TYR A 126 -10.05 -1.20 1.46
N THR A 127 -10.38 -2.48 1.63
CA THR A 127 -9.87 -3.60 0.82
C THR A 127 -10.97 -4.62 0.59
N ASN A 128 -10.95 -5.34 -0.52
CA ASN A 128 -11.89 -6.42 -0.83
C ASN A 128 -11.27 -7.82 -0.86
N VAL A 129 -9.96 -7.94 -0.58
CA VAL A 129 -9.24 -9.22 -0.62
C VAL A 129 -8.99 -9.78 0.78
N SER A 130 -8.44 -8.98 1.69
CA SER A 130 -8.06 -9.46 3.02
C SER A 130 -7.90 -8.29 4.00
N PRO A 131 -8.47 -8.39 5.21
CA PRO A 131 -8.26 -7.38 6.24
C PRO A 131 -6.81 -7.29 6.72
N ALA A 132 -5.95 -8.26 6.40
CA ALA A 132 -4.54 -8.26 6.82
C ALA A 132 -3.78 -7.01 6.35
N ALA A 133 -4.07 -6.51 5.13
CA ALA A 133 -3.47 -5.27 4.65
C ALA A 133 -3.89 -4.06 5.52
N LEU A 134 -5.15 -4.01 5.96
CA LEU A 134 -5.65 -2.97 6.86
C LEU A 134 -5.12 -3.11 8.28
N LEU A 135 -4.92 -4.35 8.77
CA LEU A 135 -4.27 -4.60 10.05
C LEU A 135 -2.87 -4.01 10.05
N SER A 136 -2.04 -4.34 9.07
CA SER A 136 -0.69 -3.79 8.96
C SER A 136 -0.71 -2.27 8.77
N LEU A 137 -1.57 -1.76 7.89
CA LEU A 137 -1.70 -0.32 7.64
C LEU A 137 -2.09 0.46 8.91
N SER A 138 -2.90 -0.12 9.80
CA SER A 138 -3.37 0.55 11.02
C SER A 138 -2.23 1.01 11.93
N TYR A 139 -1.11 0.26 11.99
CA TYR A 139 0.08 0.63 12.76
C TYR A 139 0.93 1.71 12.08
N LEU A 140 0.79 1.88 10.77
CA LEU A 140 1.55 2.87 9.98
C LEU A 140 0.86 4.24 9.95
N MET A 141 -0.39 4.33 10.43
CA MET A 141 -1.20 5.55 10.37
C MET A 141 -0.56 6.74 11.09
N GLY A 142 0.26 6.51 12.13
CA GLY A 142 0.98 7.56 12.87
C GLY A 142 2.26 8.07 12.21
N THR A 143 2.79 7.40 11.19
CA THR A 143 4.07 7.74 10.54
C THR A 143 3.84 8.27 9.13
N SER A 144 4.54 9.34 8.72
CA SER A 144 4.40 9.89 7.37
C SER A 144 4.90 8.90 6.30
N SER A 145 4.35 8.96 5.09
CA SER A 145 4.79 8.09 3.99
C SER A 145 6.27 8.26 3.62
N ASP A 146 6.84 9.46 3.74
CA ASP A 146 8.26 9.72 3.51
C ASP A 146 9.15 9.12 4.61
N ASP A 147 8.72 9.21 5.88
CA ASP A 147 9.41 8.57 6.99
C ASP A 147 9.34 7.05 6.86
N LEU A 148 8.19 6.50 6.48
CA LEU A 148 8.06 5.05 6.22
C LEU A 148 9.03 4.58 5.14
N LEU A 149 9.13 5.31 4.01
CA LEU A 149 10.07 4.96 2.95
C LEU A 149 11.52 5.03 3.44
N SER A 150 11.85 6.04 4.24
CA SER A 150 13.17 6.18 4.85
C SER A 150 13.49 5.01 5.78
N LEU A 151 12.52 4.54 6.57
CA LEU A 151 12.65 3.37 7.43
C LEU A 151 12.79 2.05 6.63
N VAL A 152 12.13 1.92 5.48
CA VAL A 152 12.31 0.78 4.57
C VAL A 152 13.73 0.74 4.02
N LEU A 153 14.35 1.89 3.74
CA LEU A 153 15.72 2.00 3.25
C LEU A 153 16.77 1.92 4.38
N GLU A 154 16.35 1.95 5.64
CA GLU A 154 17.25 1.80 6.78
C GLU A 154 17.89 0.40 6.78
N PRO A 155 19.24 0.26 6.87
CA PRO A 155 19.89 -1.04 6.78
C PRO A 155 19.41 -2.05 7.82
N SER A 156 19.17 -1.59 9.06
CA SER A 156 18.79 -2.47 10.17
C SER A 156 17.35 -2.98 10.05
N GLY A 157 16.44 -2.21 9.42
CA GLY A 157 15.00 -2.47 9.41
C GLY A 157 14.32 -2.38 10.78
N THR A 158 15.05 -2.04 11.84
CA THR A 158 14.53 -2.05 13.22
C THR A 158 13.55 -0.92 13.46
N GLY A 159 13.78 0.26 12.87
CA GLY A 159 12.85 1.38 12.98
C GLY A 159 11.49 1.09 12.35
N TYR A 160 11.47 0.43 11.18
CA TYR A 160 10.22 0.00 10.54
C TYR A 160 9.48 -1.05 11.37
N ALA A 161 10.20 -2.07 11.88
CA ALA A 161 9.61 -3.13 12.70
C ALA A 161 9.04 -2.59 14.04
N ALA A 162 9.69 -1.57 14.62
CA ALA A 162 9.24 -0.96 15.87
C ALA A 162 7.87 -0.28 15.76
N LEU A 163 7.44 0.13 14.57
CA LEU A 163 6.10 0.73 14.37
C LEU A 163 4.97 -0.24 14.74
N TYR A 164 5.18 -1.54 14.52
CA TYR A 164 4.19 -2.58 14.84
C TYR A 164 4.15 -2.96 16.32
N GLN A 165 5.02 -2.38 17.14
CA GLN A 165 5.07 -2.60 18.59
C GLN A 165 4.48 -1.40 19.36
N GLN A 166 4.20 -0.30 18.67
CA GLN A 166 3.55 0.86 19.25
C GLN A 166 2.06 0.53 19.38
N SER A 167 1.54 0.53 20.60
CA SER A 167 0.13 0.23 20.94
C SER A 167 -0.33 1.17 22.04
#